data_AF-A0A242LQE2-F1
#
_entry.id   AF-A0A242LQE2-F1
#
_cell.length_a   1.000
_cell.length_b   1.000
_cell.length_c   1.000
_cell.angle_alpha   90.00
_cell.angle_beta   90.00
_cell.angle_gamma   90.00
#
_symmetry.space_group_name_H-M   'P 1'
#
loop_
_entity.id
_entity.type
_entity.pdbx_description
1 polymer ?
#
loop_
_entity_poly.entity_id
_entity_poly.type
_entity_poly.pdbx_seq_one_letter_code
_entity_poly.pdbx_strand_id
1 'polypeptide(L)'
;MEIFRGKKYIFSRGIAFYPEKEMQLLKKQGEKGWHFRKMNQVGLLVFEKGKSEEKEYSVDFFDGSSEELSEYLVIYKQAGWENIANYKKRYFYFKADCGTPTIYSDAESYWIRMKKEWNWLLIRSLAYLPIGIVLLIMLFFTKTSKTIFFANLWIRTMLIFFGMLFTVLPLGVAISVIFSLVIYRDRTKYYNQPERFARKQKVLRDSIILAMIGFIVGMLVSILLRNSF
;
A
#
# COMPACT_ATOMS: atom_id res chain seq x y z
N MET A 1 -3.51 20.85 -1.90
CA MET A 1 -2.82 20.36 -3.12
C MET A 1 -1.59 21.22 -3.27
N GLU A 2 -0.39 20.65 -3.21
CA GLU A 2 0.86 21.42 -3.13
C GLU A 2 1.67 21.26 -4.42
N ILE A 3 2.00 22.40 -5.03
CA ILE A 3 2.93 22.51 -6.14
C ILE A 3 4.22 23.07 -5.53
N PHE A 4 5.32 22.32 -5.63
CA PHE A 4 6.61 22.75 -5.12
C PHE A 4 7.68 22.52 -6.18
N ARG A 5 8.41 23.59 -6.54
CA ARG A 5 9.48 23.57 -7.55
C ARG A 5 9.05 22.94 -8.89
N GLY A 6 7.87 23.29 -9.40
CA GLY A 6 7.34 22.76 -10.67
C GLY A 6 6.90 21.30 -10.63
N LYS A 7 6.94 20.66 -9.46
CA LYS A 7 6.44 19.30 -9.23
C LYS A 7 5.13 19.34 -8.47
N LYS A 8 4.29 18.35 -8.76
CA LYS A 8 3.01 18.16 -8.09
C LYS A 8 3.04 16.89 -7.27
N TYR A 9 2.52 16.99 -6.05
CA TYR A 9 2.49 15.88 -5.08
C TYR A 9 1.05 15.50 -4.76
N ILE A 10 0.75 14.21 -4.85
CA ILE A 10 -0.56 13.66 -4.50
C ILE A 10 -0.34 12.39 -3.67
N PHE A 11 -1.06 12.23 -2.56
CA PHE A 11 -1.05 10.97 -1.81
C PHE A 11 -1.54 9.82 -2.68
N SER A 12 -0.81 8.69 -2.59
CA SER A 12 -1.25 7.41 -3.15
C SER A 12 -2.65 7.07 -2.64
N ARG A 13 -3.42 6.38 -3.47
CA ARG A 13 -4.73 5.84 -3.05
C ARG A 13 -4.60 4.53 -2.28
N GLY A 14 -3.37 4.05 -2.07
CA GLY A 14 -3.06 2.78 -1.42
C GLY A 14 -2.91 1.69 -2.47
N ILE A 15 -1.80 1.71 -3.22
CA ILE A 15 -1.54 0.82 -4.37
C ILE A 15 -1.81 -0.68 -4.09
N ALA A 16 -1.56 -1.14 -2.87
CA ALA A 16 -1.75 -2.53 -2.43
C ALA A 16 -3.22 -2.99 -2.40
N PHE A 17 -4.16 -2.06 -2.19
CA PHE A 17 -5.59 -2.37 -1.98
C PHE A 17 -6.49 -1.65 -2.98
N TYR A 18 -6.05 -0.52 -3.51
CA TYR A 18 -6.78 0.34 -4.44
C TYR A 18 -5.96 0.73 -5.69
N PRO A 19 -5.28 -0.23 -6.37
CA PRO A 19 -4.53 0.09 -7.58
C PRO A 19 -5.44 0.67 -8.67
N GLU A 20 -6.72 0.26 -8.75
CA GLU A 20 -7.67 0.78 -9.74
C GLU A 20 -7.99 2.26 -9.50
N LYS A 21 -8.14 2.70 -8.25
CA LYS A 21 -8.23 4.13 -7.92
C LYS A 21 -6.96 4.88 -8.26
N GLU A 22 -5.80 4.24 -8.07
CA GLU A 22 -4.52 4.86 -8.39
C GLU A 22 -4.33 5.03 -9.90
N MET A 23 -4.62 4.01 -10.70
CA MET A 23 -4.60 4.07 -12.17
C MET A 23 -5.49 5.21 -12.69
N GLN A 24 -6.70 5.34 -12.15
CA GLN A 24 -7.62 6.43 -12.51
C GLN A 24 -7.13 7.82 -12.07
N LEU A 25 -6.42 7.90 -10.94
CA LEU A 25 -5.77 9.14 -10.53
C LEU A 25 -4.67 9.54 -11.50
N LEU A 26 -3.83 8.58 -11.94
CA LEU A 26 -2.77 8.81 -12.93
C LEU A 26 -3.35 9.27 -14.27
N LYS A 27 -4.37 8.57 -14.79
CA LYS A 27 -5.10 8.95 -16.01
C LYS A 27 -5.60 10.40 -15.97
N LYS A 28 -6.33 10.75 -14.91
CA LYS A 28 -6.83 12.12 -14.68
C LYS A 28 -5.72 13.17 -14.53
N GLN A 29 -4.52 12.78 -14.09
CA GLN A 29 -3.38 13.69 -14.04
C GLN A 29 -2.74 13.86 -15.42
N GLY A 30 -2.58 12.78 -16.19
CA GLY A 30 -2.08 12.81 -17.57
C GLY A 30 -2.90 13.72 -18.48
N GLU A 31 -4.23 13.62 -18.40
CA GLU A 31 -5.19 14.51 -19.11
C GLU A 31 -5.06 16.00 -18.71
N LYS A 32 -4.45 16.29 -17.56
CA LYS A 32 -4.19 17.66 -17.08
C LYS A 32 -2.77 18.12 -17.37
N GLY A 33 -2.01 17.32 -18.12
CA GLY A 33 -0.59 17.53 -18.40
C GLY A 33 0.28 17.39 -17.15
N TRP A 34 -0.06 16.47 -16.25
CA TRP A 34 0.76 16.11 -15.09
C TRP A 34 1.20 14.65 -15.24
N HIS A 35 2.47 14.47 -15.59
CA HIS A 35 3.04 13.17 -15.89
C HIS A 35 3.61 12.52 -14.65
N PHE A 36 3.20 11.29 -14.38
CA PHE A 36 3.70 10.52 -13.24
C PHE A 36 5.18 10.19 -13.41
N ARG A 37 5.98 10.39 -12.35
CA ARG A 37 7.42 10.12 -12.37
C ARG A 37 7.84 9.03 -11.40
N LYS A 38 7.32 9.07 -10.18
CA LYS A 38 7.63 8.09 -9.13
C LYS A 38 6.68 8.20 -7.97
N MET A 39 6.61 7.13 -7.19
CA MET A 39 6.16 7.20 -5.81
C MET A 39 7.37 7.25 -4.87
N ASN A 40 7.40 8.21 -3.94
CA ASN A 40 8.47 8.29 -2.95
C ASN A 40 8.26 7.30 -1.79
N GLN A 41 9.24 7.20 -0.88
CA GLN A 41 9.22 6.22 0.22
C GLN A 41 8.04 6.40 1.20
N VAL A 42 7.47 7.60 1.29
CA VAL A 42 6.33 7.89 2.18
C VAL A 42 4.97 7.75 1.48
N GLY A 43 4.95 7.28 0.23
CA GLY A 43 3.70 7.04 -0.51
C GLY A 43 3.11 8.27 -1.20
N LEU A 44 3.90 9.31 -1.45
CA LEU A 44 3.50 10.43 -2.30
C LEU A 44 3.86 10.15 -3.76
N LEU A 45 2.85 10.24 -4.63
CA LEU A 45 2.99 10.25 -6.08
C LEU A 45 3.54 11.61 -6.51
N VAL A 46 4.64 11.60 -7.25
CA VAL A 46 5.33 12.78 -7.75
C VAL A 46 5.08 12.90 -9.23
N PHE A 47 4.60 14.08 -9.64
CA PHE A 47 4.30 14.41 -11.02
C PHE A 47 5.11 15.60 -11.49
N GLU A 48 5.37 15.65 -12.79
CA GLU A 48 6.01 16.76 -13.48
C GLU A 48 5.08 17.34 -14.54
N LYS A 49 5.21 18.65 -14.80
CA LYS A 49 4.38 19.31 -15.80
C LYS A 49 4.80 18.84 -17.20
N GLY A 50 3.82 18.53 -18.03
CA GLY A 50 3.99 18.17 -19.43
C GLY A 50 2.77 18.56 -20.26
N LYS A 51 2.74 18.08 -21.50
CA LYS A 51 1.56 18.21 -22.37
C LYS A 51 0.44 17.29 -21.89
N SER A 52 -0.81 17.66 -22.14
CA SER A 52 -1.94 16.75 -21.92
C SER A 52 -1.73 15.46 -22.72
N GLU A 53 -1.94 14.31 -22.08
CA GLU A 53 -1.91 13.01 -22.75
C GLU A 53 -3.15 12.20 -22.35
N GLU A 54 -3.82 11.62 -23.36
CA GLU A 54 -4.85 10.61 -23.17
C GLU A 54 -4.19 9.24 -23.31
N LYS A 55 -3.99 8.57 -22.18
CA LYS A 55 -3.28 7.30 -22.08
C LYS A 55 -3.97 6.40 -21.06
N GLU A 56 -3.80 5.10 -21.23
CA GLU A 56 -4.20 4.12 -20.22
C GLU A 56 -3.04 3.83 -19.28
N TYR A 57 -3.38 3.57 -18.01
CA TYR A 57 -2.40 3.27 -16.97
C TYR A 57 -2.72 1.93 -16.34
N SER A 58 -1.68 1.15 -16.07
CA SER A 58 -1.80 -0.10 -15.35
C SER A 58 -0.73 -0.25 -14.27
N VAL A 59 -1.02 -1.01 -13.22
CA VAL A 59 -0.04 -1.36 -12.19
C VAL A 59 -0.06 -2.85 -11.92
N ASP A 60 1.11 -3.46 -12.09
CA ASP A 60 1.34 -4.88 -11.83
C ASP A 60 2.29 -5.07 -10.64
N PHE A 61 2.21 -6.26 -10.04
CA PHE A 61 3.03 -6.69 -8.92
C PHE A 61 4.00 -7.79 -9.36
N PHE A 62 5.28 -7.43 -9.43
CA PHE A 62 6.35 -8.34 -9.78
C PHE A 62 6.87 -9.08 -8.54
N ASP A 63 6.74 -10.41 -8.55
CA ASP A 63 7.25 -11.30 -7.49
C ASP A 63 8.52 -12.06 -7.87
N GLY A 64 9.06 -11.83 -9.07
CA GLY A 64 10.22 -12.53 -9.59
C GLY A 64 11.57 -12.04 -9.06
N SER A 65 12.63 -12.68 -9.55
CA SER A 65 14.01 -12.34 -9.24
C SER A 65 14.52 -11.14 -10.05
N SER A 66 15.73 -10.67 -9.78
CA SER A 66 16.29 -9.54 -10.54
C SER A 66 16.68 -9.95 -11.97
N GLU A 67 16.97 -11.24 -12.17
CA GLU A 67 17.33 -11.85 -13.44
C GLU A 67 16.12 -11.95 -14.38
N GLU A 68 14.93 -12.23 -13.83
CA GLU A 68 13.67 -12.32 -14.58
C GLU A 68 13.08 -10.94 -14.95
N LEU A 69 13.58 -9.87 -14.34
CA LEU A 69 13.01 -8.53 -14.50
C LEU A 69 13.11 -8.02 -15.95
N SER A 70 14.21 -8.33 -16.64
CA SER A 70 14.41 -7.88 -18.02
C SER A 70 13.37 -8.51 -18.96
N GLU A 71 13.16 -9.81 -18.85
CA GLU A 71 12.16 -10.57 -19.60
C GLU A 71 10.74 -10.07 -19.29
N TYR A 72 10.43 -9.89 -18.00
CA TYR A 72 9.16 -9.32 -17.55
C TYR A 72 8.86 -7.98 -18.24
N LEU A 73 9.82 -7.04 -18.28
CA LEU A 73 9.62 -5.73 -18.93
C LEU A 73 9.51 -5.84 -20.47
N VAL A 74 10.21 -6.79 -21.09
CA VAL A 74 10.11 -7.03 -22.54
C VAL A 74 8.72 -7.51 -22.92
N ILE A 75 8.12 -8.42 -22.15
CA ILE A 75 6.75 -8.92 -22.38
C ILE A 75 5.76 -7.75 -22.39
N TYR A 76 5.84 -6.84 -21.40
CA TYR A 76 4.99 -5.65 -21.35
C TYR A 76 5.18 -4.74 -22.55
N LYS A 77 6.44 -4.47 -22.92
CA LYS A 77 6.76 -3.62 -24.06
C LYS A 77 6.19 -4.18 -25.36
N GLN A 78 6.27 -5.50 -25.57
CA GLN A 78 5.69 -6.19 -26.72
C GLN A 78 4.15 -6.12 -26.74
N ALA A 79 3.52 -6.12 -25.56
CA ALA A 79 2.08 -5.92 -25.40
C ALA A 79 1.62 -4.44 -25.50
N GLY A 80 2.52 -3.51 -25.85
CA GLY A 80 2.22 -2.08 -26.00
C GLY A 80 2.26 -1.27 -24.70
N TRP A 81 2.76 -1.85 -23.61
CA TRP A 81 2.86 -1.20 -22.30
C TRP A 81 4.28 -0.70 -22.04
N GLU A 82 4.43 0.61 -21.86
CA GLU A 82 5.69 1.26 -21.46
C GLU A 82 5.80 1.29 -19.94
N ASN A 83 6.90 0.80 -19.36
CA ASN A 83 7.18 0.98 -17.94
C ASN A 83 7.62 2.42 -17.66
N ILE A 84 6.88 3.12 -16.81
CA ILE A 84 7.10 4.56 -16.53
C ILE A 84 7.69 4.83 -15.15
N ALA A 85 7.49 3.94 -14.18
CA ALA A 85 7.99 4.09 -12.81
C ALA A 85 7.87 2.79 -12.03
N ASN A 86 8.73 2.64 -11.01
CA ASN A 86 8.77 1.47 -10.14
C ASN A 86 8.76 1.88 -8.66
N TYR A 87 8.12 1.09 -7.81
CA TYR A 87 8.08 1.31 -6.36
C TYR A 87 8.39 0.02 -5.59
N LYS A 88 9.28 0.15 -4.60
CA LYS A 88 9.78 -0.96 -3.75
C LYS A 88 10.32 -2.17 -4.53
N LYS A 89 10.71 -2.00 -5.80
CA LYS A 89 11.11 -3.07 -6.73
C LYS A 89 10.04 -4.17 -6.91
N ARG A 90 8.78 -3.85 -6.64
CA ARG A 90 7.66 -4.80 -6.68
C ARG A 90 6.47 -4.26 -7.47
N TYR A 91 6.18 -2.97 -7.32
CA TYR A 91 5.10 -2.33 -8.06
C TYR A 91 5.66 -1.66 -9.30
N PHE A 92 5.18 -2.08 -10.47
CA PHE A 92 5.59 -1.56 -11.76
C PHE A 92 4.41 -0.82 -12.37
N TYR A 93 4.62 0.46 -12.68
CA TYR A 93 3.62 1.33 -13.29
C TYR A 93 3.85 1.35 -14.79
N PHE A 94 2.79 1.11 -15.53
CA PHE A 94 2.79 1.05 -16.98
C PHE A 94 1.86 2.10 -17.57
N LYS A 95 2.19 2.54 -18.77
CA LYS A 95 1.42 3.46 -19.59
C LYS A 95 1.29 2.90 -21.01
N ALA A 96 0.12 3.04 -21.63
CA ALA A 96 -0.13 2.58 -22.98
C ALA A 96 -1.09 3.52 -23.72
N ASP A 97 -1.20 3.33 -25.04
CA ASP A 97 -2.20 4.02 -25.87
C ASP A 97 -3.63 3.59 -25.50
N CYS A 98 -4.59 4.47 -25.77
CA CYS A 98 -6.00 4.15 -25.60
C CYS A 98 -6.37 2.96 -26.48
N GLY A 99 -7.07 1.98 -25.90
CA GLY A 99 -7.45 0.75 -26.58
C GLY A 99 -6.43 -0.39 -26.50
N THR A 100 -5.25 -0.19 -25.91
CA THR A 100 -4.34 -1.29 -25.60
C THR A 100 -5.03 -2.28 -24.63
N PRO A 101 -5.00 -3.60 -24.92
CA PRO A 101 -5.60 -4.60 -24.03
C PRO A 101 -5.05 -4.53 -22.61
N THR A 102 -5.91 -4.83 -21.63
CA THR A 102 -5.50 -4.90 -20.22
C THR A 102 -4.42 -5.94 -20.01
N ILE A 103 -3.52 -5.66 -19.06
CA ILE A 103 -2.41 -6.55 -18.69
C ILE A 103 -2.86 -7.99 -18.39
N TYR A 104 -4.04 -8.16 -17.78
CA TYR A 104 -4.57 -9.49 -17.46
C TYR A 104 -5.55 -9.96 -18.53
N SER A 105 -5.37 -11.19 -18.98
CA SER A 105 -6.22 -11.91 -19.93
C SER A 105 -7.49 -12.48 -19.29
N ASP A 106 -7.42 -12.82 -18.00
CA ASP A 106 -8.44 -13.55 -17.29
C ASP A 106 -8.45 -13.21 -15.78
N ALA A 107 -9.53 -13.62 -15.12
CA ALA A 107 -9.76 -13.37 -13.70
C ALA A 107 -8.80 -14.14 -12.78
N GLU A 108 -8.29 -15.30 -13.22
CA GLU A 108 -7.38 -16.15 -12.44
C GLU A 108 -5.99 -15.54 -12.38
N SER A 109 -5.45 -15.08 -13.51
CA SER A 109 -4.20 -14.32 -13.59
C SER A 109 -4.23 -13.09 -12.69
N TYR A 110 -5.35 -12.35 -12.69
CA TYR A 110 -5.51 -11.20 -11.80
C TYR A 110 -5.60 -11.58 -10.31
N TRP A 111 -6.26 -12.69 -9.99
CA TRP A 111 -6.29 -13.25 -8.64
C TRP A 111 -4.89 -13.66 -8.17
N ILE A 112 -4.11 -14.34 -9.01
CA ILE A 112 -2.74 -14.76 -8.71
C ILE A 112 -1.87 -13.55 -8.37
N ARG A 113 -2.00 -12.46 -9.15
CA ARG A 113 -1.33 -11.18 -8.84
C ARG A 113 -1.68 -10.68 -7.43
N MET A 114 -2.98 -10.57 -7.11
CA MET A 114 -3.44 -10.11 -5.80
C MET A 114 -2.94 -11.01 -4.66
N LYS A 115 -2.97 -12.33 -4.85
CA LYS A 115 -2.49 -13.30 -3.88
C LYS A 115 -0.99 -13.14 -3.61
N LYS A 116 -0.17 -12.98 -4.65
CA LYS A 116 1.28 -12.74 -4.51
C LYS A 116 1.56 -11.45 -3.74
N GLU A 117 0.89 -10.37 -4.12
CA GLU A 117 1.00 -9.06 -3.47
C GLU A 117 0.63 -9.11 -1.97
N TRP A 118 -0.50 -9.73 -1.64
CA TRP A 118 -0.96 -9.82 -0.25
C TRP A 118 -0.11 -10.75 0.60
N ASN A 119 0.32 -11.90 0.06
CA ASN A 119 1.25 -12.78 0.75
C ASN A 119 2.57 -12.06 1.05
N TRP A 120 3.11 -11.32 0.07
CA TRP A 120 4.31 -10.53 0.27
C TRP A 120 4.13 -9.45 1.35
N LEU A 121 3.00 -8.74 1.35
CA LEU A 121 2.69 -7.74 2.38
C LEU A 121 2.59 -8.37 3.77
N LEU A 122 1.90 -9.51 3.89
CA LEU A 122 1.76 -10.24 5.16
C LEU A 122 3.12 -10.70 5.69
N ILE A 123 3.90 -11.41 4.87
CA ILE A 123 5.23 -11.90 5.27
C ILE A 123 6.14 -10.74 5.66
N ARG A 124 6.16 -9.66 4.88
CA ARG A 124 7.00 -8.50 5.17
C ARG A 124 6.52 -7.75 6.42
N SER A 125 5.23 -7.74 6.70
CA SER A 125 4.70 -7.13 7.92
C SER A 125 5.14 -7.90 9.17
N LEU A 126 5.25 -9.23 9.11
CA LEU A 126 5.68 -10.07 10.24
C LEU A 126 7.10 -9.75 10.72
N ALA A 127 7.97 -9.24 9.84
CA ALA A 127 9.32 -8.81 10.24
C ALA A 127 9.33 -7.68 11.29
N TYR A 128 8.24 -6.91 11.42
CA TYR A 128 8.11 -5.85 12.43
C TYR A 128 7.68 -6.38 13.81
N LEU A 129 7.09 -7.58 13.87
CA LEU A 129 6.62 -8.17 15.12
C LEU A 129 7.74 -8.33 16.17
N PRO A 130 8.91 -8.95 15.87
CA PRO A 130 9.98 -9.08 16.86
C PRO A 130 10.53 -7.72 17.31
N ILE A 131 10.56 -6.72 16.42
CA ILE A 131 10.97 -5.35 16.76
C ILE A 131 10.01 -4.77 17.81
N GLY A 132 8.70 -4.88 17.57
CA GLY A 132 7.69 -4.45 18.52
C GLY A 132 7.80 -5.15 19.88
N ILE A 133 7.97 -6.47 19.89
CA ILE A 133 8.15 -7.27 21.12
C ILE A 133 9.37 -6.80 21.90
N VAL A 134 10.52 -6.59 21.24
CA VAL A 134 11.74 -6.10 21.89
C VAL A 134 11.54 -4.72 22.53
N LEU A 135 10.85 -3.80 21.85
CA LEU A 135 10.54 -2.47 22.41
C LEU A 135 9.63 -2.56 23.64
N LEU A 136 8.66 -3.47 23.64
CA LEU A 136 7.77 -3.70 24.79
C LEU A 136 8.48 -4.41 25.96
N ILE A 137 9.41 -5.32 25.68
CA ILE A 137 10.29 -5.91 26.69
C ILE A 137 11.19 -4.84 27.31
N MET A 138 11.79 -3.98 26.47
CA MET A 138 12.60 -2.85 26.93
C MET A 138 11.80 -1.91 27.84
N LEU A 139 10.54 -1.63 27.48
CA LEU A 139 9.61 -0.89 28.33
C LEU A 139 9.43 -1.54 29.70
N PHE A 140 9.29 -2.86 29.79
CA PHE A 140 9.16 -3.56 31.07
C PHE A 140 10.39 -3.34 31.98
N PHE A 141 11.60 -3.44 31.42
CA PHE A 141 12.83 -3.17 32.16
C PHE A 141 12.95 -1.71 32.64
N THR A 142 12.30 -0.76 31.96
CA THR A 142 12.28 0.63 32.43
C THR A 142 11.56 0.82 33.76
N LYS A 143 10.61 -0.06 34.12
CA LYS A 143 9.90 0.00 35.40
C LYS A 143 10.79 -0.42 36.58
N THR A 144 11.71 -1.37 36.34
CA THR A 144 12.61 -1.91 37.36
C THR A 144 13.89 -1.08 37.52
N SER A 145 14.31 -0.38 36.47
CA SER A 145 15.54 0.42 36.46
C SER A 145 15.38 1.76 37.18
N LYS A 146 16.35 2.11 38.03
CA LYS A 146 16.48 3.45 38.66
C LYS A 146 17.29 4.44 37.81
N THR A 147 17.74 4.05 36.62
CA THR A 147 18.57 4.89 35.75
C THR A 147 17.74 6.08 35.22
N ILE A 148 18.29 7.30 35.30
CA ILE A 148 17.65 8.56 34.88
C ILE A 148 17.08 8.48 33.46
N PHE A 149 17.81 7.84 32.54
CA PHE A 149 17.37 7.64 31.15
C PHE A 149 16.07 6.82 31.05
N PHE A 150 16.01 5.65 31.67
CA PHE A 150 14.83 4.78 31.63
C PHE A 150 13.66 5.27 32.50
N ALA A 151 13.94 6.14 33.46
CA ALA A 151 12.91 6.85 34.23
C ALA A 151 12.22 7.98 33.44
N ASN A 152 12.77 8.41 32.29
CA ASN A 152 12.21 9.51 31.50
C ASN A 152 10.87 9.15 30.85
N LEU A 153 9.84 9.95 31.13
CA LEU A 153 8.47 9.76 30.64
C LEU A 153 8.36 9.78 29.11
N TRP A 154 9.14 10.64 28.42
CA TRP A 154 9.14 10.71 26.97
C TRP A 154 9.63 9.41 26.33
N ILE A 155 10.69 8.84 26.89
CA ILE A 155 11.29 7.59 26.39
C ILE A 155 10.29 6.45 26.56
N ARG A 156 9.65 6.33 27.73
CA ARG A 156 8.60 5.33 27.98
C ARG A 156 7.43 5.49 27.02
N THR A 157 6.99 6.72 26.75
CA THR A 157 5.89 7.00 25.82
C THR A 157 6.25 6.60 24.38
N MET A 158 7.48 6.89 23.92
CA MET A 158 7.96 6.46 22.61
C MET A 158 8.07 4.94 22.51
N LEU A 159 8.60 4.27 23.54
CA LEU A 159 8.68 2.80 23.58
C LEU A 159 7.30 2.15 23.51
N ILE A 160 6.31 2.67 24.25
CA ILE A 160 4.93 2.20 24.17
C ILE A 160 4.37 2.41 22.77
N PHE A 161 4.47 3.63 22.23
CA PHE A 161 3.90 3.97 20.93
C PHE A 161 4.48 3.12 19.80
N PHE A 162 5.81 3.07 19.66
CA PHE A 162 6.46 2.29 18.61
C PHE A 162 6.36 0.77 18.85
N GLY A 163 6.43 0.33 20.11
CA GLY A 163 6.22 -1.07 20.48
C GLY A 163 4.86 -1.56 20.02
N MET A 164 3.79 -0.86 20.41
CA MET A 164 2.41 -1.19 20.01
C MET A 164 2.20 -1.07 18.50
N LEU A 165 2.73 -0.02 17.86
CA LEU A 165 2.63 0.19 16.42
C LEU A 165 3.20 -1.02 15.65
N PHE A 166 4.40 -1.46 16.00
CA PHE A 166 5.06 -2.57 15.31
C PHE A 166 4.47 -3.95 15.64
N THR A 167 3.95 -4.16 16.85
CA THR A 167 3.27 -5.42 17.20
C THR A 167 1.90 -5.56 16.52
N VAL A 168 1.14 -4.46 16.37
CA VAL A 168 -0.21 -4.50 15.80
C VAL A 168 -0.18 -4.41 14.27
N LEU A 169 0.89 -3.89 13.66
CA LEU A 169 1.05 -3.73 12.22
C LEU A 169 0.70 -5.00 11.40
N PRO A 170 1.23 -6.20 11.72
CA PRO A 170 0.88 -7.42 10.98
C PRO A 170 -0.61 -7.76 11.05
N LEU A 171 -1.23 -7.57 12.22
CA LEU A 171 -2.68 -7.77 12.40
C LEU A 171 -3.47 -6.77 11.56
N GLY A 172 -3.05 -5.51 11.51
CA GLY A 172 -3.68 -4.49 10.66
C GLY A 172 -3.61 -4.83 9.17
N VAL A 173 -2.48 -5.37 8.70
CA VAL A 173 -2.35 -5.85 7.31
C VAL A 173 -3.27 -7.04 7.05
N ALA A 174 -3.31 -8.03 7.94
CA ALA A 174 -4.21 -9.19 7.82
C ALA A 174 -5.69 -8.78 7.80
N ILE A 175 -6.11 -7.89 8.70
CA ILE A 175 -7.46 -7.31 8.72
C ILE A 175 -7.76 -6.60 7.40
N SER A 176 -6.80 -5.84 6.84
CA SER A 176 -6.99 -5.13 5.57
C SER A 176 -7.16 -6.08 4.39
N VAL A 177 -6.41 -7.20 4.36
CA VAL A 177 -6.55 -8.26 3.35
C VAL A 177 -7.92 -8.94 3.47
N ILE A 178 -8.32 -9.34 4.68
CA ILE A 178 -9.63 -9.97 4.94
C ILE A 178 -10.76 -9.00 4.57
N PHE A 179 -10.65 -7.74 4.97
CA PHE A 179 -11.61 -6.70 4.60
C PHE A 179 -11.73 -6.57 3.08
N SER A 180 -10.62 -6.55 2.36
CA SER A 180 -10.64 -6.52 0.89
C SER A 180 -11.28 -7.77 0.29
N LEU A 181 -11.03 -8.95 0.85
CA LEU A 181 -11.65 -10.20 0.39
C LEU A 181 -13.17 -10.20 0.58
N VAL A 182 -13.65 -9.64 1.69
CA VAL A 182 -15.08 -9.60 2.03
C VAL A 182 -15.82 -8.52 1.25
N ILE A 183 -15.32 -7.28 1.31
CA ILE A 183 -15.99 -6.11 0.71
C ILE A 183 -15.87 -6.12 -0.82
N TYR A 184 -14.77 -6.63 -1.34
CA TYR A 184 -14.44 -6.63 -2.76
C TYR A 184 -14.34 -8.04 -3.35
N ARG A 185 -15.23 -8.95 -2.91
CA ARG A 185 -15.26 -10.35 -3.34
C ARG A 185 -15.40 -10.55 -4.85
N ASP A 186 -16.02 -9.60 -5.55
CA ASP A 186 -16.25 -9.66 -7.00
C ASP A 186 -15.15 -8.95 -7.81
N ARG A 187 -14.08 -8.47 -7.16
CA ARG A 187 -12.99 -7.70 -7.78
C ARG A 187 -12.39 -8.39 -9.02
N THR A 188 -12.19 -9.69 -8.96
CA THR A 188 -11.58 -10.47 -10.04
C THR A 188 -12.42 -10.48 -11.32
N LYS A 189 -13.74 -10.28 -11.22
CA LYS A 189 -14.65 -10.19 -12.37
C LYS A 189 -14.44 -8.94 -13.22
N TYR A 190 -13.70 -7.95 -12.72
CA TYR A 190 -13.46 -6.67 -13.38
C TYR A 190 -12.00 -6.53 -13.87
N TYR A 191 -11.27 -7.65 -14.02
CA TYR A 191 -9.87 -7.64 -14.46
C TYR A 191 -9.66 -6.85 -15.78
N ASN A 192 -10.63 -6.92 -16.70
CA ASN A 192 -10.63 -6.21 -17.99
C ASN A 192 -11.33 -4.83 -17.95
N GLN A 193 -11.96 -4.46 -16.83
CA GLN A 193 -12.68 -3.20 -16.65
C GLN A 193 -12.26 -2.50 -15.33
N PRO A 194 -10.96 -2.20 -15.14
CA PRO A 194 -10.46 -1.63 -13.89
C PRO A 194 -11.12 -0.30 -13.55
N GLU A 195 -11.48 0.53 -14.54
CA GLU A 195 -12.15 1.81 -14.29
C GLU A 195 -13.53 1.64 -13.65
N ARG A 196 -14.28 0.62 -14.09
CA ARG A 196 -15.61 0.31 -13.54
C ARG A 196 -15.49 -0.14 -12.10
N PHE A 197 -14.46 -0.93 -11.79
CA PHE A 197 -14.17 -1.36 -10.43
C PHE A 197 -13.69 -0.19 -9.54
N ALA A 198 -12.85 0.70 -10.07
CA ALA A 198 -12.41 1.89 -9.36
C ALA A 198 -13.58 2.75 -8.87
N ARG A 199 -14.71 2.81 -9.61
CA ARG A 199 -15.92 3.53 -9.17
C ARG A 199 -16.62 2.87 -7.96
N LYS A 200 -16.54 1.53 -7.85
CA LYS A 200 -17.08 0.78 -6.70
C LYS A 200 -16.26 1.00 -5.43
N GLN A 201 -14.95 1.19 -5.56
CA GLN A 201 -14.07 1.42 -4.41
C GLN A 201 -14.42 2.74 -3.68
N LYS A 202 -14.62 2.67 -2.36
CA LYS A 202 -14.96 3.82 -1.51
C LYS A 202 -13.90 4.01 -0.42
N VAL A 203 -12.71 4.44 -0.84
CA VAL A 203 -11.51 4.58 0.03
C VAL A 203 -11.81 5.27 1.37
N LEU A 204 -12.53 6.40 1.37
CA LEU A 204 -12.86 7.11 2.63
C LEU A 204 -13.73 6.27 3.58
N ARG A 205 -14.79 5.64 3.05
CA ARG A 205 -15.66 4.75 3.82
C ARG A 205 -14.83 3.60 4.40
N ASP A 206 -14.00 2.99 3.58
CA ASP A 206 -13.19 1.83 3.98
C ASP A 206 -12.17 2.21 5.06
N SER A 207 -11.54 3.38 4.93
CA SER A 207 -10.64 3.92 5.97
C SER A 207 -11.37 4.15 7.29
N ILE A 208 -12.60 4.67 7.26
CA ILE A 208 -13.42 4.86 8.47
C ILE A 208 -13.76 3.51 9.12
N ILE A 209 -14.17 2.51 8.33
CA ILE A 209 -14.50 1.18 8.84
C ILE A 209 -13.27 0.51 9.46
N LEU A 210 -12.13 0.53 8.77
CA LEU A 210 -10.88 -0.04 9.29
C LEU A 210 -10.41 0.68 10.56
N ALA A 211 -10.59 2.00 10.64
CA ALA A 211 -10.30 2.76 11.86
C ALA A 211 -11.20 2.35 13.03
N MET A 212 -12.50 2.14 12.79
CA MET A 212 -13.43 1.62 13.82
C MET A 212 -13.04 0.23 14.29
N ILE A 213 -12.68 -0.67 13.37
CA ILE A 213 -12.18 -2.01 13.73
C ILE A 213 -10.93 -1.90 14.61
N GLY A 214 -9.97 -1.06 14.20
CA GLY A 214 -8.74 -0.81 14.98
C GLY A 214 -9.04 -0.25 16.38
N PHE A 215 -10.00 0.68 16.49
CA PHE A 215 -10.44 1.23 17.77
C PHE A 215 -11.05 0.16 18.68
N ILE A 216 -11.93 -0.69 18.16
CA ILE A 216 -12.55 -1.80 18.92
C ILE A 216 -11.49 -2.79 19.41
N VAL A 217 -10.57 -3.19 18.53
CA VAL A 217 -9.44 -4.07 18.90
C VAL A 217 -8.59 -3.42 19.98
N GLY A 218 -8.27 -2.14 19.84
CA GLY A 218 -7.52 -1.39 20.85
C GLY A 218 -8.22 -1.33 22.21
N MET A 219 -9.54 -1.10 22.23
CA MET A 219 -10.33 -1.14 23.46
C MET A 219 -10.32 -2.51 24.12
N LEU A 220 -10.51 -3.58 23.35
CA LEU A 220 -10.49 -4.95 23.88
C LEU A 220 -9.13 -5.30 24.49
N VAL A 221 -8.03 -4.95 23.81
CA VAL A 221 -6.67 -5.11 24.34
C VAL A 221 -6.48 -4.30 25.62
N SER A 222 -6.95 -3.05 25.65
CA SER A 222 -6.87 -2.21 26.85
C SER A 222 -7.64 -2.81 28.03
N ILE A 223 -8.82 -3.38 27.82
CA ILE A 223 -9.61 -4.03 28.87
C ILE A 223 -8.90 -5.28 29.39
N LEU A 224 -8.37 -6.11 28.49
CA LEU A 224 -7.61 -7.31 28.86
C LEU A 224 -6.35 -6.97 29.67
N LEU A 225 -5.64 -5.90 29.30
CA LEU A 225 -4.43 -5.46 30.00
C LEU A 225 -4.71 -4.71 31.30
N ARG A 226 -5.93 -4.17 31.50
CA ARG A 226 -6.33 -3.45 32.70
C ARG A 226 -6.24 -4.30 33.97
N ASN A 227 -6.36 -5.62 33.84
CA ASN A 227 -6.26 -6.56 34.96
C ASN A 227 -4.84 -7.10 35.17
N SER A 228 -3.89 -6.74 34.31
CA SER A 228 -2.51 -7.24 34.33
C SER A 228 -1.48 -6.19 34.77
N PHE A 229 -1.90 -4.97 35.11
CA PHE A 229 -1.07 -3.87 35.59
C PHE A 229 -1.72 -3.08 36.72
#